data_AF-A0A7V6LFP4-F1
#
_entry.id   AF-A0A7V6LFP4-F1
#
_cell.length_a   1.000
_cell.length_b   1.000
_cell.length_c   1.000
_cell.angle_alpha   90.00
_cell.angle_beta   90.00
_cell.angle_gamma   90.00
#
_symmetry.space_group_name_H-M   'P 1'
#
loop_
_entity.id
_entity.type
_entity.pdbx_description
1 polymer ?
#
loop_
_entity_poly.entity_id
_entity_poly.type
_entity_poly.pdbx_seq_one_letter_code
_entity_poly.pdbx_strand_id
1 'polypeptide(L)'
;MNIKTRILPALLLAAVLLPFSVYAYTYGDYTYTVSDGKATITDFNSSYSGSLTIPSTLGGYPVTSISYRAFYNCYRLTSVTIPDSATRIGDEAFSSCTSLTAINVSKNNPAYTSTNGVLFNKNLTTLIQCPGGFSGSYTIPDSVTSIGNNAFRSCTSLTAINVSENNPAYTSTNGVLFNK
;
A
#
# COMPACT_ATOMS: atom_id res chain seq x y z
N MET A 1 -10.50 12.42 -30.27
CA MET A 1 -11.88 11.91 -30.13
C MET A 1 -12.10 11.59 -28.65
N ASN A 2 -12.49 12.60 -27.87
CA ASN A 2 -12.67 12.52 -26.41
C ASN A 2 -14.09 12.06 -26.10
N ILE A 3 -14.25 10.83 -25.61
CA ILE A 3 -15.53 10.38 -25.07
C ILE A 3 -15.61 10.87 -23.62
N LYS A 4 -16.28 12.00 -23.43
CA LYS A 4 -16.83 12.40 -22.13
C LYS A 4 -18.02 11.47 -21.83
N THR A 5 -17.84 10.45 -21.01
CA THR A 5 -18.99 9.80 -20.35
C THR A 5 -19.46 10.71 -19.22
N ARG A 6 -20.47 11.54 -19.53
CA ARG A 6 -21.28 12.25 -18.54
C ARG A 6 -22.27 11.25 -17.95
N ILE A 7 -22.27 11.10 -16.64
CA ILE A 7 -23.48 10.74 -15.89
C ILE A 7 -23.64 11.82 -14.82
N LEU A 8 -24.66 12.66 -14.95
CA LEU A 8 -25.20 13.63 -13.99
C LEU A 8 -26.73 13.47 -14.04
N PRO A 9 -27.53 13.77 -12.98
CA PRO A 9 -27.40 14.96 -12.14
C PRO A 9 -27.80 14.80 -10.65
N ALA A 10 -27.77 15.92 -9.93
CA ALA A 10 -28.22 16.07 -8.54
C ALA A 10 -29.75 15.94 -8.35
N LEU A 11 -30.12 15.38 -7.19
CA LEU A 11 -31.36 15.46 -6.41
C LEU A 11 -32.72 15.12 -7.05
N LEU A 12 -33.29 13.97 -6.64
CA LEU A 12 -34.71 13.87 -6.29
C LEU A 12 -34.86 13.06 -4.99
N LEU A 13 -35.59 13.64 -4.05
CA LEU A 13 -35.94 13.11 -2.74
C LEU A 13 -36.84 11.87 -2.89
N ALA A 14 -36.32 10.68 -2.60
CA ALA A 14 -37.12 9.50 -2.24
C ALA A 14 -36.29 8.65 -1.26
N ALA A 15 -36.67 8.68 0.02
CA ALA A 15 -36.12 7.79 1.03
C ALA A 15 -36.67 6.38 0.79
N VAL A 16 -35.98 5.59 -0.04
CA VAL A 16 -36.14 4.15 -0.09
C VAL A 16 -34.96 3.56 0.68
N LEU A 17 -35.23 2.96 1.84
CA LEU A 17 -34.29 2.16 2.62
C LEU A 17 -33.95 0.88 1.83
N LEU A 18 -33.13 1.02 0.79
CA LEU A 18 -32.43 -0.09 0.17
C LEU A 18 -31.16 -0.38 1.01
N PRO A 19 -30.77 -1.64 1.22
CA PRO A 19 -29.52 -1.95 1.90
C PRO A 19 -28.39 -1.24 1.17
N PHE A 20 -27.56 -0.49 1.91
CA PHE A 20 -26.50 0.38 1.39
C PHE A 20 -25.70 -0.31 0.26
N SER A 21 -26.04 0.00 -1.00
CA SER A 21 -25.19 -0.35 -2.13
C SER A 21 -23.96 0.55 -2.06
N VAL A 22 -22.81 -0.03 -1.71
CA VAL A 22 -21.51 0.66 -1.79
C VAL A 22 -21.19 0.84 -3.27
N TYR A 23 -21.38 2.05 -3.79
CA TYR A 23 -21.01 2.36 -5.17
C TYR A 23 -19.49 2.45 -5.32
N ALA A 24 -18.94 1.74 -6.31
CA ALA A 24 -17.56 1.93 -6.74
C ALA A 24 -17.49 3.02 -7.81
N TYR A 25 -16.48 3.86 -7.70
CA TYR A 25 -16.15 4.96 -8.60
C TYR A 25 -14.83 4.66 -9.29
N THR A 26 -14.63 5.22 -10.49
CA THR A 26 -13.35 5.18 -11.19
C THR A 26 -12.81 6.59 -11.43
N TYR A 27 -11.50 6.76 -11.33
CA TYR A 27 -10.81 8.00 -11.65
C TYR A 27 -9.40 7.67 -12.16
N GLY A 28 -9.18 7.80 -13.46
CA GLY A 28 -7.94 7.34 -14.09
C GLY A 28 -7.74 5.84 -13.89
N ASP A 29 -6.59 5.46 -13.35
CA ASP A 29 -6.21 4.08 -13.07
C ASP A 29 -6.81 3.51 -11.76
N TYR A 30 -7.57 4.31 -10.99
CA TYR A 30 -8.09 3.91 -9.69
C TYR A 30 -9.56 3.50 -9.75
N THR A 31 -9.89 2.41 -9.04
CA THR A 31 -11.25 2.11 -8.58
C THR A 31 -11.30 2.33 -7.08
N TYR A 32 -12.34 3.02 -6.58
CA TYR A 32 -12.47 3.37 -5.17
C TYR A 32 -13.92 3.41 -4.72
N THR A 33 -14.16 3.27 -3.42
CA THR A 33 -15.47 3.49 -2.79
C THR A 33 -15.41 4.72 -1.91
N VAL A 34 -16.58 5.31 -1.62
CA VAL A 34 -16.69 6.44 -0.69
C VAL A 34 -17.65 6.06 0.44
N SER A 35 -17.18 6.16 1.67
CA SER A 35 -17.98 6.01 2.89
C SER A 35 -17.65 7.17 3.81
N ASP A 36 -18.66 7.80 4.41
CA ASP A 36 -18.50 8.92 5.34
C ASP A 36 -17.59 10.05 4.80
N GLY A 37 -17.72 10.35 3.50
CA GLY A 37 -16.92 11.36 2.82
C GLY A 37 -15.44 11.01 2.67
N LYS A 38 -15.05 9.74 2.79
CA LYS A 38 -13.67 9.27 2.66
C LYS A 38 -13.53 8.23 1.55
N ALA A 39 -12.54 8.41 0.68
CA ALA A 39 -12.22 7.47 -0.37
C ALA A 39 -11.37 6.29 0.16
N THR A 40 -11.75 5.09 -0.27
CA THR A 40 -10.97 3.85 -0.11
C THR A 40 -10.61 3.33 -1.49
N ILE A 41 -9.32 3.25 -1.83
CA ILE A 41 -8.87 2.62 -3.08
C ILE A 41 -9.11 1.12 -2.94
N THR A 42 -9.89 0.57 -3.87
CA THR A 42 -10.28 -0.85 -3.86
C THR A 42 -9.59 -1.66 -4.95
N ASP A 43 -9.18 -1.02 -6.04
CA ASP A 43 -8.46 -1.67 -7.13
C ASP A 43 -7.66 -0.62 -7.92
N PHE A 44 -6.64 -1.07 -8.64
CA PHE A 44 -5.76 -0.24 -9.47
C PHE A 44 -5.43 -0.95 -10.78
N ASN A 45 -5.34 -0.19 -11.87
CA ASN A 45 -5.00 -0.71 -13.19
C ASN A 45 -3.60 -1.37 -13.17
N SER A 46 -3.57 -2.71 -13.14
CA SER A 46 -2.34 -3.51 -13.07
C SER A 46 -1.44 -3.40 -14.30
N SER A 47 -1.92 -2.78 -15.39
CA SER A 47 -1.13 -2.48 -16.58
C SER A 47 -0.27 -1.22 -16.43
N TYR A 48 -0.52 -0.40 -15.40
CA TYR A 48 0.26 0.82 -15.12
C TYR A 48 1.75 0.49 -14.98
N SER A 49 2.59 1.29 -15.63
CA SER A 49 4.03 1.09 -15.69
C SER A 49 4.76 2.33 -15.20
N GLY A 50 5.70 2.15 -14.27
CA GLY A 50 6.51 3.24 -13.73
C GLY A 50 6.22 3.57 -12.27
N SER A 51 6.55 4.80 -11.88
CA SER A 51 6.51 5.25 -10.49
C SER A 51 5.24 6.04 -10.20
N LEU A 52 4.56 5.68 -9.11
CA LEU A 52 3.25 6.22 -8.73
C LEU A 52 3.35 7.05 -7.46
N THR A 53 2.68 8.20 -7.44
CA THR A 53 2.28 8.87 -6.18
C THR A 53 0.78 8.71 -6.04
N ILE A 54 0.32 8.03 -4.98
CA ILE A 54 -1.11 7.89 -4.75
C ILE A 54 -1.67 9.28 -4.39
N PRO A 55 -2.74 9.75 -5.05
CA PRO A 55 -3.28 11.07 -4.79
C PRO A 55 -3.88 11.13 -3.38
N SER A 56 -3.78 12.29 -2.72
CA SER A 56 -4.43 12.51 -1.43
C SER A 56 -5.95 12.64 -1.53
N THR A 57 -6.50 12.82 -2.74
CA THR A 57 -7.94 12.89 -3.00
C THR A 57 -8.34 12.14 -4.27
N LEU A 58 -9.50 11.48 -4.27
CA LEU A 58 -10.15 10.89 -5.45
C LEU A 58 -11.60 11.38 -5.50
N GLY A 59 -12.02 11.94 -6.64
CA GLY A 59 -13.38 12.47 -6.80
C GLY A 59 -13.75 13.59 -5.81
N GLY A 60 -12.75 14.31 -5.28
CA GLY A 60 -12.93 15.33 -4.25
C GLY A 60 -12.94 14.81 -2.80
N TYR A 61 -12.85 13.49 -2.59
CA TYR A 61 -12.82 12.90 -1.26
C TYR A 61 -11.39 12.53 -0.85
N PRO A 62 -10.98 12.76 0.42
CA PRO A 62 -9.67 12.35 0.91
C PRO A 62 -9.48 10.83 0.81
N VAL A 63 -8.35 10.41 0.24
CA VAL A 63 -7.94 9.00 0.21
C VAL A 63 -7.40 8.65 1.58
N THR A 64 -8.17 7.88 2.34
CA THR A 64 -7.80 7.50 3.72
C THR A 64 -7.43 6.03 3.86
N SER A 65 -7.85 5.20 2.91
CA SER A 65 -7.62 3.76 2.95
C SER A 65 -7.20 3.20 1.59
N ILE A 66 -6.33 2.20 1.64
CA ILE A 66 -5.96 1.31 0.53
C ILE A 66 -6.39 -0.08 0.96
N SER A 67 -7.33 -0.70 0.24
CA SER A 67 -7.92 -1.96 0.68
C SER A 67 -6.96 -3.15 0.54
N TYR A 68 -7.40 -4.28 1.10
CA TYR A 68 -6.83 -5.59 0.79
C TYR A 68 -6.66 -5.75 -0.73
N ARG A 69 -5.44 -6.11 -1.15
CA ARG A 69 -5.08 -6.37 -2.56
C ARG A 69 -5.34 -5.24 -3.58
N ALA A 70 -5.50 -3.99 -3.16
CA ALA A 70 -5.83 -2.89 -4.07
C ALA A 70 -4.82 -2.67 -5.22
N PHE A 71 -3.55 -2.99 -5.04
CA PHE A 71 -2.50 -2.93 -6.08
C PHE A 71 -1.92 -4.33 -6.36
N TYR A 72 -2.68 -5.40 -6.10
CA TYR A 72 -2.22 -6.75 -6.31
C TYR A 72 -1.83 -6.99 -7.77
N ASN A 73 -0.71 -7.70 -8.01
CA ASN A 73 -0.20 -8.02 -9.35
C ASN A 73 0.12 -6.80 -10.25
N CYS A 74 0.41 -5.62 -9.70
CA CYS A 74 0.94 -4.51 -10.50
C CYS A 74 2.41 -4.78 -10.89
N TYR A 75 2.63 -5.73 -11.81
CA TYR A 75 3.95 -6.25 -12.16
C TYR A 75 4.89 -5.21 -12.77
N ARG A 76 4.36 -4.09 -13.26
CA ARG A 76 5.11 -3.02 -13.93
C ARG A 76 5.25 -1.75 -13.10
N LEU A 77 4.64 -1.72 -11.91
CA LEU A 77 4.80 -0.64 -10.94
C LEU A 77 6.22 -0.72 -10.34
N THR A 78 6.99 0.36 -10.47
CA THR A 78 8.41 0.38 -10.04
C THR A 78 8.60 1.03 -8.67
N SER A 79 7.81 2.04 -8.34
CA SER A 79 7.76 2.61 -7.00
C SER A 79 6.36 3.15 -6.69
N VAL A 80 6.02 3.23 -5.41
CA VAL A 80 4.77 3.85 -4.95
C VAL A 80 5.05 4.78 -3.77
N THR A 81 4.44 5.96 -3.76
CA THR A 81 4.45 6.88 -2.62
C THR A 81 3.07 6.95 -1.98
N ILE A 82 2.99 6.59 -0.70
CA ILE A 82 1.79 6.68 0.13
C ILE A 82 1.62 8.12 0.63
N PRO A 83 0.50 8.81 0.36
CA PRO A 83 0.26 10.18 0.81
C PRO A 83 0.05 10.22 2.33
N ASP A 84 0.09 11.41 2.91
CA ASP A 84 -0.17 11.63 4.34
C ASP A 84 -1.60 11.29 4.76
N SER A 85 -2.56 11.45 3.85
CA SER A 85 -3.98 11.17 4.08
C SER A 85 -4.28 9.67 4.24
N ALA A 86 -3.47 8.78 3.65
CA ALA A 86 -3.71 7.34 3.66
C ALA A 86 -3.24 6.71 4.97
N THR A 87 -4.15 6.55 5.92
CA THR A 87 -3.86 6.07 7.28
C THR A 87 -4.25 4.61 7.52
N ARG A 88 -4.76 3.91 6.50
CA ARG A 88 -5.09 2.48 6.56
C ARG A 88 -4.64 1.79 5.27
N ILE A 89 -3.83 0.76 5.41
CA ILE A 89 -3.36 -0.12 4.33
C ILE A 89 -3.79 -1.53 4.69
N GLY A 90 -4.58 -2.16 3.82
CA GLY A 90 -5.03 -3.54 3.99
C GLY A 90 -3.92 -4.52 3.64
N ASP A 91 -4.10 -5.77 4.09
CA ASP A 91 -3.15 -6.84 3.84
C ASP A 91 -2.91 -7.05 2.33
N GLU A 92 -1.69 -7.42 1.99
CA GLU A 92 -1.28 -7.71 0.60
C GLU A 92 -1.56 -6.57 -0.40
N ALA A 93 -1.77 -5.32 0.05
CA ALA A 93 -2.13 -4.19 -0.82
C ALA A 93 -1.18 -4.06 -2.03
N PHE A 94 0.13 -4.25 -1.84
CA PHE A 94 1.13 -4.19 -2.90
C PHE A 94 1.75 -5.55 -3.23
N SER A 95 1.10 -6.65 -2.84
CA SER A 95 1.68 -7.98 -3.04
C SER A 95 1.78 -8.35 -4.52
N SER A 96 2.75 -9.19 -4.86
CA SER A 96 3.01 -9.65 -6.24
C SER A 96 3.40 -8.53 -7.23
N CYS A 97 3.69 -7.32 -6.75
CA CYS A 97 4.30 -6.26 -7.56
C CYS A 97 5.80 -6.56 -7.72
N THR A 98 6.17 -7.47 -8.61
CA THR A 98 7.53 -8.00 -8.73
C THR A 98 8.56 -7.00 -9.27
N SER A 99 8.14 -5.92 -9.91
CA SER A 99 9.05 -4.81 -10.30
C SER A 99 9.09 -3.67 -9.27
N LEU A 100 8.28 -3.75 -8.20
CA LEU A 100 8.24 -2.70 -7.19
C LEU A 100 9.52 -2.76 -6.36
N THR A 101 10.35 -1.73 -6.44
CA THR A 101 11.61 -1.66 -5.70
C THR A 101 11.51 -0.82 -4.43
N ALA A 102 10.50 0.05 -4.33
CA ALA A 102 10.29 0.90 -3.16
C ALA A 102 8.81 1.23 -2.91
N ILE A 103 8.40 1.09 -1.66
CA ILE A 103 7.19 1.67 -1.08
C ILE A 103 7.63 2.84 -0.20
N ASN A 104 7.48 4.06 -0.69
CA ASN A 104 7.79 5.29 0.03
C ASN A 104 6.56 5.80 0.76
N VAL A 105 6.77 6.58 1.82
CA VAL A 105 5.68 7.19 2.60
C VAL A 105 5.96 8.66 2.79
N SER A 106 4.93 9.50 2.60
CA SER A 106 5.02 10.93 2.91
C SER A 106 5.51 11.15 4.34
N LYS A 107 6.44 12.10 4.55
CA LYS A 107 7.00 12.43 5.87
C LYS A 107 5.92 12.73 6.92
N ASN A 108 4.81 13.32 6.47
CA ASN A 108 3.70 13.76 7.31
C ASN A 108 2.64 12.67 7.54
N ASN A 109 2.79 11.47 6.94
CA ASN A 109 1.85 10.39 7.20
C ASN A 109 1.87 10.02 8.69
N PRO A 110 0.72 9.99 9.38
CA PRO A 110 0.67 9.76 10.82
C PRO A 110 0.70 8.27 11.19
N ALA A 111 0.42 7.35 10.25
CA ALA A 111 0.22 5.93 10.51
C ALA A 111 1.39 5.05 10.04
N TYR A 112 2.12 5.50 9.03
CA TYR A 112 3.15 4.72 8.36
C TYR A 112 4.44 5.51 8.18
N THR A 113 5.51 4.78 7.89
CA THR A 113 6.80 5.31 7.49
C THR A 113 7.47 4.31 6.54
N SER A 114 8.55 4.74 5.89
CA SER A 114 9.35 3.87 5.04
C SER A 114 10.83 4.06 5.33
N THR A 115 11.59 2.95 5.32
CA THR A 115 13.06 2.99 5.34
C THR A 115 13.59 2.12 4.23
N ASN A 116 14.50 2.69 3.42
CA ASN A 116 15.07 2.02 2.25
C ASN A 116 14.00 1.40 1.33
N GLY A 117 12.83 2.04 1.20
CA GLY A 117 11.73 1.54 0.37
C GLY A 117 10.89 0.40 0.99
N VAL A 118 11.16 -0.02 2.22
CA VAL A 118 10.35 -1.00 2.97
C VAL A 118 9.32 -0.28 3.83
N LEU A 119 8.07 -0.76 3.81
CA LEU A 119 6.95 -0.16 4.52
C LEU A 119 6.89 -0.63 5.98
N PHE A 120 6.71 0.32 6.90
CA PHE A 120 6.56 0.10 8.34
C PHE A 120 5.34 0.84 8.88
N ASN A 121 4.89 0.43 10.07
CA ASN A 121 4.07 1.31 10.90
C ASN A 121 4.87 2.56 11.32
N LYS A 122 4.19 3.63 11.76
CA LYS A 122 4.81 4.93 12.02
C LYS A 122 6.04 4.85 12.93
N ASN A 123 6.00 3.97 13.93
CA ASN A 123 7.03 3.85 14.96
C ASN A 123 8.20 2.94 14.56
N LEU A 124 8.24 2.42 13.32
CA LEU A 124 9.22 1.40 12.87
C LEU A 124 9.28 0.14 13.75
N THR A 125 8.19 -0.20 14.44
CA THR A 125 8.12 -1.42 15.27
C THR A 125 7.56 -2.62 14.53
N THR A 126 6.85 -2.39 13.43
CA THR A 126 6.28 -3.45 12.57
C THR A 126 6.73 -3.28 11.14
N LEU A 127 7.48 -4.26 10.62
CA LEU A 127 7.77 -4.37 9.18
C LEU A 127 6.52 -4.91 8.49
N ILE A 128 5.86 -4.07 7.70
CA ILE A 128 4.58 -4.41 7.08
C ILE A 128 4.81 -5.08 5.74
N GLN A 129 5.62 -4.48 4.87
CA GLN A 129 5.85 -5.03 3.55
C GLN A 129 7.20 -4.59 2.95
N CYS A 130 8.01 -5.57 2.59
CA CYS A 130 9.16 -5.43 1.70
C CYS A 130 8.66 -5.50 0.24
N PRO A 131 9.13 -4.62 -0.66
CA PRO A 131 8.63 -4.57 -2.02
C PRO A 131 9.17 -5.78 -2.83
N GLY A 132 8.36 -6.33 -3.75
CA GLY A 132 8.66 -7.62 -4.39
C GLY A 132 9.91 -7.60 -5.27
N GLY A 133 10.21 -6.45 -5.88
CA GLY A 133 11.43 -6.19 -6.64
C GLY A 133 12.59 -5.67 -5.80
N PHE A 134 12.51 -5.71 -4.46
CA PHE A 134 13.66 -5.41 -3.61
C PHE A 134 14.81 -6.38 -3.92
N SER A 135 16.00 -5.84 -4.14
CA SER A 135 17.19 -6.63 -4.48
C SER A 135 18.32 -6.41 -3.49
N GLY A 136 19.16 -7.43 -3.34
CA GLY A 136 20.27 -7.41 -2.39
C GLY A 136 19.84 -7.82 -0.98
N SER A 137 20.58 -7.37 0.03
CA SER A 137 20.32 -7.72 1.43
C SER A 137 19.54 -6.63 2.15
N TYR A 138 18.66 -7.04 3.06
CA TYR A 138 17.94 -6.12 3.94
C TYR A 138 18.32 -6.38 5.40
N THR A 139 18.58 -5.32 6.16
CA THR A 139 18.85 -5.41 7.60
C THR A 139 17.64 -4.94 8.39
N ILE A 140 17.06 -5.82 9.19
CA ILE A 140 15.95 -5.49 10.09
C ILE A 140 16.47 -4.64 11.25
N PRO A 141 15.98 -3.39 11.43
CA PRO A 141 16.46 -2.48 12.47
C PRO A 141 16.14 -2.94 13.89
N ASP A 142 16.88 -2.41 14.88
CA ASP A 142 16.68 -2.69 16.32
C ASP A 142 15.26 -2.37 16.82
N SER A 143 14.58 -1.40 16.20
CA SER A 143 13.23 -0.99 16.59
C SER A 143 12.15 -2.03 16.25
N VAL A 144 12.42 -2.95 15.33
CA VAL A 144 11.41 -3.88 14.82
C VAL A 144 11.18 -5.02 15.81
N THR A 145 9.98 -5.07 16.36
CA THR A 145 9.52 -6.12 17.29
C THR A 145 8.50 -7.06 16.65
N SER A 146 8.04 -6.75 15.44
CA SER A 146 7.03 -7.54 14.73
C SER A 146 7.25 -7.49 13.22
N ILE A 147 6.99 -8.61 12.55
CA ILE A 147 7.01 -8.73 11.09
C ILE A 147 5.63 -9.17 10.67
N GLY A 148 5.01 -8.42 9.76
CA GLY A 148 3.68 -8.71 9.24
C GLY A 148 3.62 -10.05 8.52
N ASN A 149 2.44 -10.66 8.51
CA ASN A 149 2.17 -11.83 7.68
C ASN A 149 2.53 -11.49 6.22
N ASN A 150 3.27 -12.38 5.57
CA ASN A 150 3.67 -12.20 4.17
C ASN A 150 4.50 -10.93 3.90
N ALA A 151 5.17 -10.34 4.91
CA ALA A 151 5.92 -9.09 4.71
C ALA A 151 7.05 -9.20 3.67
N PHE A 152 7.61 -10.39 3.46
CA PHE A 152 8.60 -10.68 2.39
C PHE A 152 8.01 -11.47 1.22
N ARG A 153 6.68 -11.52 1.07
CA ARG A 153 6.02 -12.22 -0.02
C ARG A 153 6.42 -11.59 -1.36
N SER A 154 6.79 -12.45 -2.29
CA SER A 154 7.23 -12.07 -3.64
C SER A 154 8.56 -11.31 -3.70
N CYS A 155 9.34 -11.21 -2.61
CA CYS A 155 10.72 -10.70 -2.64
C CYS A 155 11.65 -11.71 -3.34
N THR A 156 11.52 -11.84 -4.66
CA THR A 156 12.23 -12.87 -5.44
C THR A 156 13.69 -12.54 -5.71
N SER A 157 14.09 -11.28 -5.51
CA SER A 157 15.45 -10.78 -5.76
C SER A 157 16.23 -10.45 -4.48
N LEU A 158 15.61 -10.64 -3.32
CA LEU A 158 16.25 -10.48 -2.02
C LEU A 158 17.24 -11.64 -1.79
N THR A 159 18.47 -11.32 -1.43
CA THR A 159 19.55 -12.31 -1.29
C THR A 159 19.83 -12.70 0.15
N ALA A 160 19.53 -11.84 1.12
CA ALA A 160 19.72 -12.11 2.53
C ALA A 160 18.85 -11.21 3.41
N ILE A 161 18.37 -11.76 4.53
CA ILE A 161 17.89 -10.99 5.67
C ILE A 161 18.94 -11.01 6.76
N ASN A 162 19.43 -9.82 7.10
CA ASN A 162 20.23 -9.58 8.28
C ASN A 162 19.37 -8.95 9.37
N VAL A 163 19.82 -9.02 10.61
CA VAL A 163 19.17 -8.36 11.75
C VAL A 163 20.22 -7.56 12.51
N SER A 164 19.89 -6.32 12.88
CA SER A 164 20.77 -5.48 13.70
C SER A 164 21.07 -6.16 15.04
N GLU A 165 22.31 -6.01 15.53
CA GLU A 165 22.84 -6.77 16.67
C GLU A 165 21.96 -6.65 17.95
N ASN A 166 21.32 -5.49 18.16
CA ASN A 166 20.52 -5.20 19.34
C ASN A 166 19.01 -5.41 19.13
N ASN A 167 18.57 -5.98 18.00
CA ASN A 167 17.15 -6.23 17.78
C ASN A 167 16.60 -7.18 18.86
N PRO A 168 15.50 -6.84 19.55
CA PRO A 168 15.03 -7.62 20.69
C PRO A 168 14.25 -8.88 20.30
N ALA A 169 13.70 -8.95 19.09
CA ALA A 169 12.72 -9.98 18.69
C ALA A 169 13.27 -11.00 17.69
N TYR A 170 14.31 -10.65 16.94
CA TYR A 170 14.80 -11.43 15.81
C TYR A 170 16.33 -11.58 15.84
N THR A 171 16.81 -12.60 15.14
CA THR A 171 18.23 -12.80 14.82
C THR A 171 18.36 -13.34 13.40
N SER A 172 19.55 -13.35 12.83
CA SER A 172 19.81 -13.94 11.51
C SER A 172 21.11 -14.70 11.47
N THR A 173 21.12 -15.82 10.74
CA THR A 173 22.32 -16.62 10.47
C THR A 173 22.39 -16.91 8.97
N ASN A 174 23.50 -16.57 8.32
CA ASN A 174 23.71 -16.78 6.87
C ASN A 174 22.56 -16.24 5.99
N GLY A 175 22.02 -15.06 6.33
CA GLY A 175 20.92 -14.42 5.61
C GLY A 175 19.53 -15.02 5.86
N VAL A 176 19.42 -16.00 6.77
CA VAL A 176 18.14 -16.60 7.19
C VAL A 176 17.69 -15.95 8.50
N LEU A 177 16.43 -15.54 8.56
CA LEU A 177 15.79 -14.90 9.70
C LEU A 177 15.24 -15.93 10.69
N PHE A 178 15.43 -15.67 11.98
CA PHE A 178 14.90 -16.46 13.10
C PHE A 178 14.25 -15.56 14.14
N ASN A 179 13.23 -16.07 14.83
CA ASN A 179 12.75 -15.47 16.08
C ASN A 179 13.78 -15.72 17.18
N LYS A 180 13.92 -14.76 18.10
CA LYS A 180 14.64 -14.95 19.37
C LYS A 180 13.78 -15.71 20.38
#